data_AF-L0A7I7-F1
#
_entry.id   AF-L0A7I7-F1
#
_cell.length_a   1.000
_cell.length_b   1.000
_cell.length_c   1.000
_cell.angle_alpha   90.00
_cell.angle_beta   90.00
_cell.angle_gamma   90.00
#
_symmetry.space_group_name_H-M   'P 1'
#
loop_
_entity.id
_entity.type
_entity.pdbx_description
1 polymer ?
#
loop_
_entity_poly.entity_id
_entity_poly.type
_entity_poly.pdbx_seq_one_letter_code
_entity_poly.pdbx_strand_id
1 'polypeptide(L)'
;MKRLDGQIDFLLACDTLKTVLRTTLLHNASRPENTAEHSWHLALAALTLAEYAPAGTNIGHVVELLIVHDLSTPQLGVGNVQKGDLIAA
;
A
#
# COMPACT_ATOMS: atom_id res chain seq x y z
N MET A 1 -0.75 26.29 -3.23
CA MET A 1 -1.31 25.26 -4.11
C MET A 1 -0.42 24.02 -4.22
N LYS A 2 0.91 24.14 -4.30
CA LYS A 2 1.86 23.01 -4.42
C LYS A 2 1.63 21.76 -3.53
N ARG A 3 1.14 21.91 -2.29
CA ARG A 3 0.91 20.77 -1.38
C ARG A 3 -0.25 19.88 -1.82
N LEU A 4 -1.38 20.48 -2.21
CA LEU A 4 -2.56 19.71 -2.60
C LEU A 4 -2.29 18.96 -3.91
N ASP A 5 -1.65 19.62 -4.87
CA ASP A 5 -1.31 19.04 -6.16
C ASP A 5 -0.43 17.78 -5.98
N GLY A 6 0.63 17.87 -5.17
CA GLY A 6 1.48 16.71 -4.87
C GLY A 6 0.77 15.57 -4.12
N GLN A 7 -0.20 15.89 -3.26
CA GLN A 7 -1.03 14.87 -2.60
C GLN A 7 -1.93 14.15 -3.61
N ILE A 8 -2.52 14.88 -4.56
CA ILE A 8 -3.33 14.28 -5.63
C ILE A 8 -2.46 13.41 -6.54
N ASP A 9 -1.29 13.90 -6.95
CA ASP A 9 -0.34 13.14 -7.77
C ASP A 9 0.09 11.84 -7.09
N PHE A 10 0.35 11.89 -5.77
CA PHE A 10 0.66 10.70 -4.99
C PHE A 10 -0.50 9.70 -4.98
N LEU A 11 -1.74 10.15 -4.79
CA LEU A 11 -2.91 9.28 -4.81
C LEU A 11 -3.13 8.64 -6.19
N LEU A 12 -2.91 9.40 -7.27
CA LEU A 12 -2.97 8.88 -8.64
C LEU A 12 -1.87 7.86 -8.91
N ALA A 13 -0.65 8.09 -8.42
CA ALA A 13 0.43 7.11 -8.51
C ALA A 13 0.08 5.82 -7.76
N CYS A 14 -0.48 5.92 -6.56
CA CYS A 14 -0.90 4.74 -5.78
C CYS A 14 -2.01 3.93 -6.47
N ASP A 15 -2.87 4.57 -7.27
CA ASP A 15 -3.93 3.88 -8.02
C ASP A 15 -3.36 2.81 -8.99
N THR A 16 -2.16 3.06 -9.53
CA THR A 16 -1.47 2.13 -10.43
C THR A 16 -1.21 0.75 -9.80
N LEU A 17 -1.16 0.65 -8.47
CA LEU A 17 -0.97 -0.60 -7.74
C LEU A 17 -2.10 -1.61 -7.95
N LYS A 18 -3.29 -1.15 -8.38
CA LYS A 18 -4.41 -2.02 -8.76
C LYS A 18 -4.10 -2.85 -10.01
N THR A 19 -3.08 -2.46 -10.78
CA THR A 19 -2.65 -3.15 -12.01
C THR A 19 -1.46 -4.09 -11.78
N VAL A 20 -0.77 -3.96 -10.64
CA VAL A 20 0.39 -4.79 -10.30
C VAL A 20 -0.09 -6.12 -9.75
N LEU A 21 0.05 -7.18 -10.54
CA LEU A 21 -0.35 -8.53 -10.16
C LEU A 21 0.75 -9.21 -9.31
N ARG A 22 0.32 -9.98 -8.31
CA ARG A 22 1.16 -10.79 -7.43
C ARG A 22 1.15 -12.25 -7.89
N THR A 23 2.05 -13.07 -7.37
CA THR A 23 2.01 -14.54 -7.59
C THR A 23 0.86 -15.21 -6.81
N THR A 24 0.47 -14.62 -5.67
CA THR A 24 -0.63 -15.11 -4.84
C THR A 24 -1.95 -15.07 -5.62
N LEU A 25 -2.69 -16.18 -5.60
CA LEU A 25 -4.02 -16.26 -6.20
C LEU A 25 -5.08 -15.83 -5.18
N LEU A 26 -6.22 -15.37 -5.68
CA LEU A 26 -7.43 -15.25 -4.85
C LEU A 26 -7.81 -16.62 -4.25
N HIS A 27 -8.57 -16.62 -3.16
CA HIS A 27 -8.99 -17.85 -2.46
C HIS A 27 -9.68 -18.89 -3.35
N ASN A 28 -10.38 -18.43 -4.39
CA ASN A 28 -11.05 -19.31 -5.36
C ASN A 28 -10.18 -19.67 -6.58
N ALA A 29 -8.88 -19.35 -6.54
CA ALA A 29 -7.90 -19.56 -7.60
C ALA A 29 -8.26 -18.94 -8.97
N SER A 30 -9.22 -18.01 -9.04
CA SER A 30 -9.73 -17.46 -10.30
C SER A 30 -8.73 -16.59 -11.05
N ARG A 31 -7.91 -15.83 -10.31
CA ARG A 31 -6.87 -14.96 -10.85
C ARG A 31 -5.81 -14.66 -9.78
N PRO A 32 -4.66 -14.10 -10.19
CA PRO A 32 -3.74 -13.49 -9.25
C PRO A 32 -4.35 -12.24 -8.56
N GLU A 33 -4.00 -12.06 -7.29
CA GLU A 33 -4.30 -10.86 -6.49
C GLU A 33 -3.47 -9.67 -7.00
N ASN A 34 -3.97 -8.44 -6.88
CA ASN A 34 -3.14 -7.25 -7.13
C ASN A 34 -2.56 -6.64 -5.83
N THR A 35 -1.52 -5.82 -5.95
CA THR A 35 -0.85 -5.22 -4.78
C THR A 35 -1.76 -4.35 -3.91
N ALA A 36 -2.72 -3.61 -4.50
CA ALA A 36 -3.65 -2.81 -3.71
C ALA A 36 -4.63 -3.68 -2.88
N GLU A 37 -5.16 -4.75 -3.48
CA GLU A 37 -6.01 -5.74 -2.81
C GLU A 37 -5.28 -6.42 -1.65
N HIS A 38 -4.01 -6.74 -1.85
CA HIS A 38 -3.16 -7.35 -0.84
C HIS A 38 -3.02 -6.49 0.41
N SER A 39 -2.60 -5.22 0.24
CA SER A 39 -2.44 -4.29 1.36
C SER A 39 -3.76 -4.02 2.08
N TRP A 40 -4.87 -3.89 1.33
CA TRP A 40 -6.20 -3.76 1.92
C TRP A 40 -6.58 -4.98 2.76
N HIS A 41 -6.36 -6.18 2.24
CA HIS A 41 -6.72 -7.42 2.93
C HIS A 41 -5.86 -7.65 4.19
N LEU A 42 -4.58 -7.30 4.15
CA LEU A 42 -3.72 -7.32 5.35
C LEU A 42 -4.18 -6.31 6.40
N ALA A 43 -4.56 -5.09 6.01
CA ALA A 43 -5.10 -4.11 6.94
C ALA A 43 -6.39 -4.60 7.62
N LEU A 44 -7.28 -5.26 6.87
CA LEU A 44 -8.45 -5.93 7.45
C LEU A 44 -8.05 -7.05 8.40
N ALA A 45 -7.08 -7.88 8.04
CA ALA A 45 -6.57 -8.93 8.92
C ALA A 45 -6.03 -8.36 10.24
N ALA A 46 -5.31 -7.24 10.21
CA ALA A 46 -4.82 -6.58 11.43
C ALA A 46 -5.95 -6.07 12.32
N LEU A 47 -7.02 -5.53 11.73
CA LEU A 47 -8.20 -5.10 12.49
C LEU A 47 -8.98 -6.29 13.07
N THR A 48 -9.16 -7.36 12.30
CA THR A 48 -9.91 -8.56 12.72
C THR A 48 -9.15 -9.38 13.75
N LEU A 49 -7.82 -9.49 13.63
CA LEU A 49 -6.96 -10.29 14.50
C LEU A 49 -6.31 -9.47 15.62
N ALA A 50 -6.80 -8.26 15.88
CA ALA A 50 -6.24 -7.35 16.87
C ALA A 50 -6.14 -7.93 18.28
N GLU A 51 -7.05 -8.84 18.66
CA GLU A 51 -7.07 -9.51 19.96
C GLU A 51 -5.85 -10.43 20.20
N TYR A 52 -5.18 -10.87 19.14
CA TYR A 52 -3.97 -11.70 19.21
C TYR A 52 -2.69 -10.86 19.26
N ALA A 53 -2.78 -9.53 19.15
CA ALA A 53 -1.61 -8.66 19.19
C ALA A 53 -1.04 -8.55 20.61
N PRO A 54 0.30 -8.40 20.76
CA PRO A 54 0.91 -8.14 22.05
C PRO A 54 0.32 -6.91 22.76
N ALA A 55 0.26 -6.95 24.09
CA ALA A 55 -0.23 -5.84 24.89
C ALA A 55 0.54 -4.54 24.58
N GLY A 56 -0.19 -3.45 24.37
CA GLY A 56 0.38 -2.15 24.01
C GLY A 56 0.61 -1.93 22.50
N THR A 57 0.26 -2.91 21.65
CA THR A 57 0.32 -2.72 20.19
C THR A 57 -0.70 -1.68 19.72
N ASN A 58 -0.23 -0.64 19.02
CA ASN A 58 -1.11 0.33 18.39
C ASN A 58 -1.59 -0.19 17.02
N ILE A 59 -2.78 -0.77 17.00
CA ILE A 59 -3.39 -1.33 15.77
C ILE A 59 -3.61 -0.26 14.69
N GLY A 60 -3.96 0.97 15.07
CA GLY A 60 -4.10 2.08 14.12
C GLY A 60 -2.80 2.33 13.35
N HIS A 61 -1.67 2.36 14.06
CA HIS A 61 -0.36 2.51 13.42
C HIS A 61 0.02 1.29 12.57
N VAL A 62 -0.35 0.07 12.98
CA VAL A 62 -0.14 -1.13 12.16
C VAL A 62 -0.91 -1.04 10.84
N VAL A 63 -2.17 -0.58 10.88
CA VAL A 63 -2.98 -0.38 9.68
C VAL A 63 -2.35 0.66 8.74
N GLU A 64 -1.86 1.78 9.28
CA GLU A 64 -1.13 2.79 8.49
C GLU A 64 0.10 2.18 7.80
N LEU A 65 0.91 1.41 8.54
CA LEU A 65 2.07 0.70 8.00
C LEU A 65 1.67 -0.28 6.90
N LEU A 66 0.64 -1.08 7.10
CA LEU A 66 0.18 -2.08 6.12
C LEU A 66 -0.37 -1.44 4.85
N ILE A 67 -1.00 -0.27 4.93
CA ILE A 67 -1.47 0.45 3.73
C ILE A 67 -0.26 0.88 2.86
N VAL A 68 0.85 1.28 3.49
CA VAL A 68 2.02 1.81 2.77
C VAL A 68 3.15 0.80 2.55
N HIS A 69 3.08 -0.40 3.15
CA HIS A 69 4.22 -1.32 3.22
C HIS A 69 4.76 -1.78 1.85
N ASP A 70 3.88 -1.87 0.85
CA ASP A 70 4.22 -2.32 -0.50
C ASP A 70 4.29 -1.17 -1.51
N LEU A 71 4.34 0.08 -1.03
CA LEU A 71 4.64 1.26 -1.85
C LEU A 71 6.14 1.26 -2.19
N SER A 72 6.52 0.43 -3.16
CA SER A 72 7.86 0.44 -3.71
C SER A 72 7.90 1.21 -5.04
N THR A 73 8.97 1.97 -5.25
CA THR A 73 9.14 2.87 -6.41
C THR A 73 8.96 2.18 -7.77
N PRO A 74 9.41 0.91 -7.98
CA PRO A 74 9.17 0.21 -9.24
C PRO A 74 7.69 0.02 -9.61
N GLN A 75 6.82 -0.12 -8.61
CA GLN A 75 5.40 -0.46 -8.77
C GLN A 75 4.53 0.75 -9.06
N LEU A 76 4.99 1.94 -8.68
CA LEU A 76 4.28 3.20 -8.93
C LEU A 76 4.43 3.70 -10.38
N GLY A 77 5.08 2.93 -11.26
CA GLY A 77 5.21 3.26 -12.68
C GLY A 77 5.91 4.59 -12.95
N VAL A 78 6.64 5.12 -11.95
CA VAL A 78 7.30 6.42 -12.04
C VAL A 78 8.58 6.27 -12.86
N GLY A 79 8.42 6.18 -14.17
CA GLY A 79 9.48 6.48 -15.11
C GLY A 79 9.93 7.92 -14.87
N ASN A 80 11.15 8.09 -14.35
CA ASN A 80 11.84 9.36 -14.07
C ASN A 80 11.58 10.10 -12.75
N VAL A 81 11.34 9.43 -11.62
CA VAL A 81 11.66 10.06 -10.33
C VAL A 81 13.01 9.55 -9.84
N GLN A 82 14.01 10.44 -9.86
CA GLN A 82 15.30 10.17 -9.28
C GLN A 82 15.10 9.98 -7.76
N LYS A 83 15.82 9.01 -7.20
CA LYS A 83 15.78 8.60 -5.78
C LYS A 83 15.94 9.76 -4.76
N GLY A 84 16.26 10.98 -5.20
CA GLY A 84 16.41 12.19 -4.38
C GLY A 84 15.13 12.99 -4.10
N ASP A 85 14.01 12.75 -4.79
CA ASP A 85 12.82 13.62 -4.67
C ASP A 85 11.87 13.23 -3.52
N LEU A 86 12.04 12.05 -2.92
CA LEU A 86 11.15 11.52 -1.87
C LEU A 86 11.59 11.87 -0.43
N ILE A 87 12.71 12.55 -0.24
CA ILE A 87 13.25 12.95 1.09
C ILE A 87 13.15 14.45 1.37
N ALA A 88 12.41 15.21 0.57
CA ALA A 88 12.29 16.67 0.70
C ALA A 88 10.84 17.18 0.86
N ALA A 89 9.95 16.39 1.46
CA ALA A 89 8.58 16.81 1.81
C ALA A 89 8.31 16.70 3.31
#